data_AF-S5U6C1-F1
#
_entry.id   AF-S5U6C1-F1
#
_cell.length_a   1.000
_cell.length_b   1.000
_cell.length_c   1.000
_cell.angle_alpha   90.00
_cell.angle_beta   90.00
_cell.angle_gamma   90.00
#
_symmetry.space_group_name_H-M   'P 1'
#
loop_
_entity.id
_entity.type
_entity.pdbx_description
1 polymer ?
#
loop_
_entity_poly.entity_id
_entity_poly.type
_entity_poly.pdbx_seq_one_letter_code
_entity_poly.pdbx_strand_id
1 'polypeptide(L)'
;MIPILILVFFKTNTNILINKEDFNFNEFNDLYLKYYPYRKLPNKEFLEWFVGYFESEGNMIMGKSAQSFDIVVSDQNKYLLEIIQSNLGLGSISIHSKQNKNWAWTVKNSRQIILICLLLNGNLVLPTRYTKFISFLSLVNIRLVKNNEKIINIKSNIRLPSLKDHWLAGFTDAEGNFNININKQIISYSIEQKQLANKYVLEYIKELFDKDSGIRDLGEVKVNSKNYWEYSINGIKVNKVFNYFDKYKLINKRINYDIFKELLLTIDEWEHLDKRDKIRIKSKLINSKNKKGK
;
A
#
# COMPACT_ATOMS: atom_id res chain seq x y z
N MET A 1 -0.14 -22.17 -17.09
CA MET A 1 0.67 -20.96 -17.37
C MET A 1 1.33 -20.52 -16.07
N ILE A 2 2.64 -20.72 -15.92
CA ILE A 2 3.37 -20.25 -14.73
C ILE A 2 3.31 -18.71 -14.76
N PRO A 3 2.80 -18.05 -13.70
CA PRO A 3 2.77 -16.59 -13.63
C PRO A 3 4.15 -16.01 -13.94
N ILE A 4 4.23 -14.97 -14.76
CA ILE A 4 5.49 -14.33 -15.16
C ILE A 4 6.27 -13.88 -13.93
N LEU A 5 5.61 -13.49 -12.82
CA LEU A 5 6.31 -13.22 -11.56
C LEU A 5 7.12 -14.42 -11.05
N ILE A 6 6.60 -15.65 -11.15
CA ILE A 6 7.32 -16.85 -10.72
C ILE A 6 8.55 -17.07 -11.61
N LEU A 7 8.38 -16.99 -12.94
CA LEU A 7 9.49 -17.12 -13.90
C LEU A 7 10.54 -16.01 -13.73
N VAL A 8 10.12 -14.81 -13.36
CA VAL A 8 10.97 -13.65 -13.15
C VAL A 8 11.69 -13.69 -11.80
N PHE A 9 11.04 -14.23 -10.75
CA PHE A 9 11.69 -14.44 -9.46
C PHE A 9 12.77 -15.52 -9.52
N PHE A 10 12.55 -16.56 -10.34
CA PHE A 10 13.60 -17.49 -10.74
C PHE A 10 14.71 -16.79 -11.55
N LYS A 11 14.37 -15.78 -12.35
CA LYS A 11 15.33 -15.01 -13.16
C LYS A 11 16.17 -14.03 -12.32
N THR A 12 15.70 -13.61 -11.14
CA THR A 12 16.40 -12.66 -10.26
C THR A 12 17.27 -13.33 -9.19
N ASN A 13 17.31 -14.66 -9.09
CA ASN A 13 18.10 -15.40 -8.10
C ASN A 13 17.91 -14.91 -6.65
N THR A 14 16.75 -14.37 -6.31
CA THR A 14 16.50 -13.76 -4.98
C THR A 14 16.20 -14.79 -3.89
N ASN A 15 16.05 -16.08 -4.22
CA ASN A 15 15.81 -17.21 -3.30
C ASN A 15 14.60 -17.06 -2.33
N ILE A 16 13.72 -16.06 -2.52
CA ILE A 16 12.52 -15.88 -1.70
C ILE A 16 11.36 -16.70 -2.30
N LEU A 17 10.66 -17.45 -1.46
CA LEU A 17 9.52 -18.27 -1.87
C LEU A 17 8.28 -17.40 -2.12
N ILE A 18 7.43 -17.82 -3.04
CA ILE A 18 6.16 -17.15 -3.33
C ILE A 18 5.03 -17.95 -2.69
N ASN A 19 4.28 -17.32 -1.79
CA ASN A 19 3.02 -17.84 -1.28
C ASN A 19 1.85 -17.27 -2.10
N LYS A 20 0.95 -18.16 -2.55
CA LYS A 20 -0.25 -17.84 -3.33
C LYS A 20 -1.54 -17.91 -2.51
N GLU A 21 -1.47 -18.31 -1.24
CA GLU A 21 -2.61 -18.38 -0.34
C GLU A 21 -3.15 -16.98 -0.01
N ASP A 22 -4.29 -16.87 0.68
CA ASP A 22 -4.86 -15.61 1.17
C ASP A 22 -4.11 -15.07 2.40
N PHE A 23 -4.34 -13.80 2.75
CA PHE A 23 -3.78 -13.18 3.95
C PHE A 23 -4.15 -13.99 5.19
N ASN A 24 -3.16 -14.29 6.03
CA ASN A 24 -3.34 -15.06 7.24
C ASN A 24 -2.95 -14.21 8.46
N PHE A 25 -3.94 -13.91 9.29
CA PHE A 25 -3.79 -13.09 10.49
C PHE A 25 -4.01 -13.88 11.79
N ASN A 26 -4.02 -15.22 11.75
CA ASN A 26 -4.37 -16.05 12.91
C ASN A 26 -3.42 -15.82 14.09
N GLU A 27 -2.10 -15.90 13.86
CA GLU A 27 -1.10 -15.68 14.92
C GLU A 27 -1.22 -14.26 15.53
N PHE A 28 -1.51 -13.26 14.70
CA PHE A 28 -1.78 -11.90 15.17
C PHE A 28 -3.04 -11.84 16.02
N ASN A 29 -4.16 -12.40 15.54
CA ASN A 29 -5.45 -12.37 16.22
C ASN A 29 -5.39 -13.09 17.58
N ASP A 30 -4.79 -14.27 17.62
CA ASP A 30 -4.64 -15.09 18.83
C ASP A 30 -3.85 -14.33 19.89
N LEU A 31 -2.72 -13.73 19.52
CA LEU A 31 -1.91 -12.96 20.45
C LEU A 31 -2.56 -11.62 20.82
N TYR A 32 -3.28 -10.99 19.89
CA TYR A 32 -3.99 -9.73 20.14
C TYR A 32 -5.04 -9.92 21.22
N LEU A 33 -5.89 -10.95 21.10
CA LEU A 33 -6.90 -11.27 22.10
C LEU A 33 -6.29 -11.69 23.44
N LYS A 34 -5.11 -12.35 23.42
CA LYS A 34 -4.38 -12.65 24.65
C LYS A 34 -3.90 -11.38 25.37
N TYR A 35 -3.41 -10.37 24.65
CA TYR A 35 -2.96 -9.11 25.26
C TYR A 35 -4.11 -8.15 25.59
N TYR A 36 -5.21 -8.22 24.84
CA TYR A 36 -6.34 -7.30 24.93
C TYR A 36 -7.69 -8.05 24.84
N PRO A 37 -8.05 -8.85 25.87
CA PRO A 37 -9.17 -9.79 25.80
C PRO A 37 -10.55 -9.15 25.62
N TYR A 38 -10.70 -7.88 26.01
CA TYR A 38 -11.97 -7.14 25.90
C TYR A 38 -12.02 -6.18 24.71
N ARG A 39 -10.99 -6.18 23.84
CA ARG A 39 -10.99 -5.36 22.63
C ARG A 39 -11.49 -6.15 21.43
N LYS A 40 -12.22 -5.48 20.56
CA LYS A 40 -12.60 -6.03 19.26
C LYS A 40 -11.34 -6.21 18.41
N LEU A 41 -11.26 -7.34 17.70
CA LEU A 41 -10.21 -7.55 16.69
C LEU A 41 -10.32 -6.51 15.56
N PRO A 42 -9.18 -6.03 15.04
CA PRO A 42 -9.18 -5.25 13.79
C PRO A 42 -9.83 -6.06 12.66
N ASN A 43 -10.61 -5.38 11.80
CA ASN A 43 -11.23 -6.03 10.64
C ASN A 43 -10.14 -6.53 9.67
N LYS A 44 -10.30 -7.75 9.13
CA LYS A 44 -9.45 -8.33 8.08
C LYS A 44 -9.23 -7.39 6.90
N GLU A 45 -10.27 -6.72 6.41
CA GLU A 45 -10.20 -5.77 5.29
C GLU A 45 -9.28 -4.60 5.60
N PHE A 46 -9.35 -4.08 6.84
CA PHE A 46 -8.46 -3.03 7.31
C PHE A 46 -7.02 -3.56 7.46
N LEU A 47 -6.82 -4.79 7.94
CA LEU A 47 -5.49 -5.38 8.06
C LEU A 47 -4.82 -5.59 6.69
N GLU A 48 -5.56 -6.08 5.70
CA GLU A 48 -5.11 -6.18 4.29
C GLU A 48 -4.71 -4.80 3.74
N TRP A 49 -5.57 -3.80 3.91
CA TRP A 49 -5.29 -2.42 3.52
C TRP A 49 -4.05 -1.89 4.24
N PHE A 50 -3.94 -2.11 5.55
CA PHE A 50 -2.85 -1.62 6.38
C PHE A 50 -1.51 -2.20 5.94
N VAL A 51 -1.45 -3.49 5.59
CA VAL A 51 -0.21 -4.09 5.08
C VAL A 51 0.22 -3.39 3.79
N GLY A 52 -0.70 -3.18 2.84
CA GLY A 52 -0.39 -2.47 1.58
C GLY A 52 0.06 -1.03 1.81
N TYR A 53 -0.59 -0.30 2.71
CA TYR A 53 -0.21 1.07 3.05
C TYR A 53 1.13 1.14 3.79
N PHE A 54 1.36 0.24 4.76
CA PHE A 54 2.59 0.17 5.55
C PHE A 54 3.79 -0.24 4.69
N GLU A 55 3.63 -1.12 3.71
CA GLU A 55 4.69 -1.44 2.77
C GLU A 55 5.16 -0.24 1.93
N SER A 56 4.33 0.79 1.78
CA SER A 56 4.73 2.02 1.10
C SER A 56 5.27 3.08 2.05
N GLU A 57 4.50 3.44 3.10
CA GLU A 57 4.79 4.58 3.98
C GLU A 57 5.46 4.19 5.31
N GLY A 58 5.39 2.91 5.67
CA GLY A 58 5.87 2.40 6.95
C GLY A 58 7.39 2.38 7.06
N ASN A 59 7.88 2.70 8.25
CA ASN A 59 9.29 2.66 8.61
C ASN A 59 9.51 1.63 9.71
N MET A 60 10.60 0.88 9.56
CA MET A 60 11.10 -0.10 10.52
C MET A 60 12.38 0.44 11.10
N ILE A 61 12.29 1.09 12.26
CA ILE A 61 13.43 1.73 12.92
C ILE A 61 14.17 0.67 13.72
N MET A 62 15.44 0.46 13.38
CA MET A 62 16.35 -0.50 14.02
C MET A 62 17.43 0.25 14.81
N GLY A 63 17.01 1.11 15.74
CA GLY A 63 17.93 1.90 16.56
C GLY A 63 18.80 1.00 17.46
N LYS A 64 19.99 1.50 17.83
CA LYS A 64 20.95 0.77 18.69
C LYS A 64 20.33 0.25 19.99
N SER A 65 19.40 1.02 20.57
CA SER A 65 18.81 0.72 21.88
C SER A 65 17.35 0.26 21.82
N ALA A 66 16.64 0.49 20.70
CA ALA A 66 15.23 0.14 20.58
C ALA A 66 14.78 0.02 19.12
N GLN A 67 13.88 -0.92 18.88
CA GLN A 67 13.16 -1.08 17.62
C GLN A 67 11.81 -0.35 17.69
N SER A 68 11.35 0.22 16.57
CA SER A 68 9.98 0.74 16.46
C SER A 68 9.44 0.66 15.03
N PHE A 69 8.11 0.70 14.93
CA PHE A 69 7.42 0.91 13.67
C PHE A 69 6.83 2.31 13.64
N ASP A 70 7.02 3.02 12.53
CA ASP A 70 6.63 4.43 12.41
C ASP A 70 5.98 4.68 11.05
N ILE A 71 4.88 5.43 11.02
CA ILE A 71 4.32 6.03 9.80
C ILE A 71 4.32 7.52 10.02
N VAL A 72 4.97 8.27 9.13
CA VAL A 72 5.08 9.73 9.21
C VAL A 72 4.29 10.35 8.06
N VAL A 73 3.37 11.26 8.39
CA VAL A 73 2.55 11.96 7.39
C VAL A 73 2.57 13.46 7.65
N SER A 74 2.20 14.24 6.63
CA SER A 74 1.98 15.67 6.76
C SER A 74 0.75 15.98 7.63
N ASP A 75 0.66 17.19 8.15
CA ASP A 75 -0.47 17.67 8.96
C ASP A 75 -1.85 17.40 8.33
N GLN A 76 -1.97 17.60 7.01
CA GLN A 76 -3.22 17.39 6.26
C GLN A 76 -3.67 15.93 6.24
N ASN A 77 -2.74 15.00 6.46
CA ASN A 77 -2.97 13.56 6.45
C ASN A 77 -2.97 12.96 7.86
N LYS A 78 -2.89 13.77 8.92
CA LYS A 78 -2.91 13.30 10.32
C LYS A 78 -4.10 12.38 10.62
N TYR A 79 -5.26 12.66 10.03
CA TYR A 79 -6.47 11.84 10.18
C TYR A 79 -6.25 10.36 9.81
N LEU A 80 -5.33 10.05 8.89
CA LEU A 80 -4.98 8.67 8.54
C LEU A 80 -4.31 7.94 9.71
N LEU A 81 -3.45 8.65 10.45
CA LEU A 81 -2.82 8.08 11.64
C LEU A 81 -3.88 7.78 12.71
N GLU A 82 -4.88 8.65 12.85
CA GLU A 82 -6.00 8.46 13.78
C GLU A 82 -6.87 7.26 13.38
N ILE A 83 -7.10 7.05 12.08
CA ILE A 83 -7.76 5.84 11.54
C ILE A 83 -6.93 4.59 11.85
N ILE A 84 -5.62 4.63 11.60
CA ILE A 84 -4.72 3.49 11.87
C ILE A 84 -4.70 3.15 13.36
N GLN A 85 -4.53 4.16 14.22
CA GLN A 85 -4.48 3.98 15.66
C GLN A 85 -5.80 3.46 16.21
N SER A 86 -6.94 3.99 15.77
CA SER A 86 -8.27 3.56 16.25
C SER A 86 -8.63 2.14 15.81
N ASN A 87 -8.27 1.74 14.58
CA ASN A 87 -8.54 0.39 14.10
C ASN A 87 -7.61 -0.66 14.71
N LEU A 88 -6.32 -0.37 14.87
CA LEU A 88 -5.38 -1.29 15.51
C LEU A 88 -5.53 -1.30 17.04
N GLY A 89 -5.83 -0.15 17.65
CA GLY A 89 -5.72 0.05 19.09
C GLY A 89 -4.28 0.01 19.61
N LEU A 90 -3.30 0.19 18.71
CA LEU A 90 -1.86 0.11 18.98
C LEU A 90 -1.17 1.43 18.66
N GLY A 91 0.00 1.65 19.26
CA GLY A 91 0.84 2.81 19.02
C GLY A 91 0.29 4.12 19.56
N SER A 92 1.07 5.18 19.37
CA SER A 92 0.76 6.55 19.79
C SER A 92 1.00 7.53 18.66
N ILE A 93 0.17 8.56 18.55
CA ILE A 93 0.33 9.65 17.59
C ILE A 93 1.01 10.84 18.28
N SER A 94 2.06 11.38 17.66
CA SER A 94 2.79 12.54 18.19
C SER A 94 3.36 13.41 17.07
N ILE A 95 3.78 14.64 17.40
CA ILE A 95 4.43 15.54 16.42
C ILE A 95 5.84 15.00 16.14
N HIS A 96 6.12 14.69 14.88
CA HIS A 96 7.43 14.21 14.44
C HIS A 96 8.40 15.36 14.19
N SER A 97 7.94 16.42 13.51
CA SER A 97 8.73 17.63 13.29
C SER A 97 7.81 18.84 13.31
N LYS A 98 8.06 19.76 14.26
CA LYS A 98 7.31 21.02 14.37
C LYS A 98 7.57 21.94 13.17
N GLN A 99 8.81 21.95 12.67
CA GLN A 99 9.20 22.78 11.53
C GLN A 99 8.49 22.35 10.24
N ASN A 100 8.42 21.04 10.00
CA ASN A 100 7.80 20.49 8.78
C ASN A 100 6.30 20.23 8.96
N LYS A 101 5.75 20.43 10.16
CA LYS A 101 4.36 20.10 10.54
C LYS A 101 3.99 18.66 10.16
N ASN A 102 4.84 17.72 10.57
CA ASN A 102 4.60 16.29 10.33
C ASN A 102 4.23 15.58 11.63
N TRP A 103 3.36 14.57 11.51
CA TRP A 103 2.91 13.71 12.59
C TRP A 103 3.42 12.29 12.37
N ALA A 104 3.67 11.57 13.46
CA ALA A 104 4.05 10.16 13.44
C ALA A 104 3.07 9.33 14.27
N TRP A 105 2.60 8.22 13.70
CA TRP A 105 2.12 7.10 14.47
C TRP A 105 3.30 6.17 14.72
N THR A 106 3.55 5.86 15.99
CA THR A 106 4.74 5.12 16.40
C THR A 106 4.37 3.98 17.36
N VAL A 107 4.91 2.78 17.11
CA VAL A 107 4.80 1.60 17.97
C VAL A 107 6.17 1.29 18.56
N LYS A 108 6.35 1.62 19.84
CA LYS A 108 7.58 1.35 20.62
C LYS A 108 7.42 0.27 21.69
N ASN A 109 6.20 -0.01 22.12
CA ASN A 109 5.93 -1.00 23.16
C ASN A 109 6.27 -2.42 22.65
N SER A 110 7.05 -3.18 23.41
CA SER A 110 7.52 -4.51 23.00
C SER A 110 6.41 -5.49 22.63
N ARG A 111 5.31 -5.54 23.41
CA ARG A 111 4.16 -6.41 23.12
C ARG A 111 3.48 -6.01 21.81
N GLN A 112 3.33 -4.70 21.57
CA GLN A 112 2.72 -4.20 20.34
C GLN A 112 3.62 -4.39 19.13
N ILE A 113 4.95 -4.28 19.28
CA ILE A 113 5.93 -4.60 18.22
C ILE A 113 5.77 -6.06 17.79
N ILE A 114 5.65 -6.99 18.75
CA ILE A 114 5.43 -8.42 18.44
C ILE A 114 4.14 -8.59 17.63
N LEU A 115 3.05 -7.90 18.00
CA LEU A 115 1.80 -7.93 17.22
C LEU A 115 2.01 -7.44 15.79
N ILE A 116 2.66 -6.28 15.57
CA ILE A 116 2.94 -5.79 14.21
C ILE A 116 3.86 -6.76 13.46
N CYS A 117 4.83 -7.39 14.12
CA CYS A 117 5.65 -8.44 13.50
C CYS A 117 4.81 -9.62 13.02
N LEU A 118 3.88 -10.13 13.84
CA LEU A 118 2.99 -11.22 13.45
C LEU A 118 2.03 -10.82 12.32
N LEU A 119 1.59 -9.56 12.31
CA LEU A 119 0.75 -9.01 11.24
C LEU A 119 1.49 -9.00 9.89
N LEU A 120 2.76 -8.62 9.87
CA LEU A 120 3.56 -8.54 8.63
C LEU A 120 4.18 -9.88 8.22
N ASN A 121 4.50 -10.77 9.16
CA ASN A 121 5.24 -12.02 8.91
C ASN A 121 4.45 -12.99 8.00
N GLY A 122 4.94 -13.18 6.78
CA GLY A 122 4.26 -13.96 5.73
C GLY A 122 3.16 -13.22 4.97
N ASN A 123 2.92 -11.93 5.30
CA ASN A 123 1.89 -11.10 4.69
C ASN A 123 2.43 -10.00 3.74
N LEU A 124 3.75 -9.82 3.66
CA LEU A 124 4.39 -8.81 2.79
C LEU A 124 4.37 -9.22 1.31
N VAL A 125 4.24 -8.23 0.42
CA VAL A 125 4.21 -8.40 -1.04
C VAL A 125 5.49 -7.86 -1.70
N LEU A 126 6.05 -6.75 -1.22
CA LEU A 126 7.21 -6.11 -1.83
C LEU A 126 8.52 -6.80 -1.39
N PRO A 127 9.35 -7.33 -2.32
CA PRO A 127 10.61 -7.99 -1.96
C PRO A 127 11.55 -7.12 -1.13
N THR A 128 11.67 -5.82 -1.44
CA THR A 128 12.56 -4.93 -0.69
C THR A 128 12.05 -4.58 0.71
N ARG A 129 10.73 -4.68 0.95
CA ARG A 129 10.15 -4.53 2.28
C ARG A 129 10.30 -5.79 3.10
N TYR A 130 10.12 -6.96 2.47
CA TYR A 130 10.39 -8.25 3.09
C TYR A 130 11.81 -8.33 3.64
N THR A 131 12.84 -7.99 2.86
CA THR A 131 14.23 -8.06 3.35
C THR A 131 14.50 -7.14 4.54
N LYS A 132 13.97 -5.91 4.52
CA LYS A 132 14.04 -4.99 5.67
C LYS A 132 13.32 -5.55 6.90
N PHE A 133 12.16 -6.18 6.69
CA PHE A 133 11.39 -6.80 7.75
C PHE A 133 12.14 -7.97 8.39
N ILE A 134 12.81 -8.81 7.60
CA ILE A 134 13.62 -9.92 8.15
C ILE A 134 14.73 -9.40 9.06
N SER A 135 15.44 -8.35 8.65
CA SER A 135 16.46 -7.72 9.50
C SER A 135 15.85 -7.19 10.80
N PHE A 136 14.71 -6.51 10.72
CA PHE A 136 13.99 -5.99 11.87
C PHE A 136 13.54 -7.12 12.83
N LEU A 137 12.89 -8.14 12.30
CA LEU A 137 12.39 -9.30 13.04
C LEU A 137 13.54 -10.08 13.69
N SER A 138 14.69 -10.19 13.03
CA SER A 138 15.87 -10.82 13.60
C SER A 138 16.36 -10.08 14.86
N LEU A 139 16.38 -8.74 14.83
CA LEU A 139 16.72 -7.93 16.00
C LEU A 139 15.69 -8.07 17.13
N VAL A 140 14.39 -8.14 16.78
CA VAL A 140 13.33 -8.43 17.76
C VAL A 140 13.55 -9.81 18.39
N ASN A 141 13.83 -10.85 17.60
CA ASN A 141 14.09 -12.20 18.09
C ASN A 141 15.33 -12.27 19.00
N ILE A 142 16.42 -11.55 18.69
CA ILE A 142 17.58 -11.45 19.59
C ILE A 142 17.16 -10.90 20.96
N ARG A 143 16.30 -9.87 21.00
CA ARG A 143 15.77 -9.33 22.25
C ARG A 143 14.89 -10.34 22.99
N LEU A 144 14.02 -11.07 22.28
CA LEU A 144 13.16 -12.10 22.87
C LEU A 144 14.01 -13.20 23.53
N VAL A 145 15.05 -13.69 22.85
CA VAL A 145 15.99 -14.69 23.40
C VAL A 145 16.67 -14.17 24.68
N LYS A 146 17.17 -12.92 24.67
CA LYS A 146 17.80 -12.32 25.87
C LYS A 146 16.86 -12.22 27.06
N ASN A 147 15.55 -12.16 26.82
CA ASN A 147 14.51 -12.10 27.85
C ASN A 147 13.90 -13.48 28.17
N ASN A 148 14.42 -14.58 27.63
CA ASN A 148 13.85 -15.93 27.72
C ASN A 148 12.40 -16.02 27.20
N GLU A 149 12.05 -15.21 26.19
CA GLU A 149 10.77 -15.23 25.51
C GLU A 149 10.82 -16.09 24.23
N LYS A 150 9.67 -16.65 23.83
CA LYS A 150 9.57 -17.44 22.59
C LYS A 150 9.77 -16.54 21.37
N ILE A 151 10.67 -16.93 20.47
CA ILE A 151 10.92 -16.23 19.21
C ILE A 151 9.76 -16.38 18.22
N ILE A 152 9.68 -15.46 17.27
CA ILE A 152 8.79 -15.54 16.12
C ILE A 152 9.54 -16.22 14.98
N ASN A 153 9.02 -17.34 14.47
CA ASN A 153 9.61 -18.03 13.32
C ASN A 153 9.46 -17.18 12.07
N ILE A 154 10.57 -16.93 11.37
CA ILE A 154 10.59 -16.13 10.16
C ILE A 154 9.97 -16.94 9.01
N LYS A 155 8.92 -16.41 8.39
CA LYS A 155 8.32 -17.01 7.19
C LYS A 155 9.11 -16.60 5.96
N SER A 156 9.74 -17.56 5.29
CA SER A 156 10.69 -17.33 4.18
C SER A 156 10.02 -17.06 2.83
N ASN A 157 8.86 -16.38 2.83
CA ASN A 157 8.04 -16.16 1.66
C ASN A 157 7.48 -14.75 1.59
N ILE A 158 7.19 -14.30 0.37
CA ILE A 158 6.35 -13.14 0.08
C ILE A 158 5.05 -13.58 -0.57
N ARG A 159 4.05 -12.70 -0.51
CA ARG A 159 2.76 -12.89 -1.18
C ARG A 159 2.79 -12.29 -2.58
N LEU A 160 1.95 -12.83 -3.45
CA LEU A 160 1.55 -12.13 -4.67
C LEU A 160 0.48 -11.09 -4.35
N PRO A 161 0.47 -9.91 -4.99
CA PRO A 161 -0.68 -9.02 -4.90
C PRO A 161 -1.89 -9.69 -5.57
N SER A 162 -3.09 -9.22 -5.25
CA SER A 162 -4.35 -9.74 -5.77
C SER A 162 -5.31 -8.60 -6.09
N LEU A 163 -6.30 -8.86 -6.95
CA LEU A 163 -7.48 -8.00 -7.12
C LEU A 163 -8.66 -8.48 -6.26
N LYS A 164 -8.40 -9.38 -5.30
CA LYS A 164 -9.43 -10.00 -4.44
C LYS A 164 -9.30 -9.65 -2.95
N ASP A 165 -8.37 -8.77 -2.59
CA ASP A 165 -8.12 -8.31 -1.22
C ASP A 165 -7.89 -6.77 -1.21
N HIS A 166 -7.72 -6.18 -0.04
CA HIS A 166 -7.53 -4.73 0.09
C HIS A 166 -6.07 -4.25 -0.02
N TRP A 167 -5.09 -5.14 -0.27
CA TRP A 167 -3.68 -4.76 -0.26
C TRP A 167 -3.38 -3.67 -1.30
N LEU A 168 -3.86 -3.85 -2.55
CA LEU A 168 -3.62 -2.87 -3.61
C LEU A 168 -4.34 -1.54 -3.34
N ALA A 169 -5.42 -1.53 -2.56
CA ALA A 169 -6.09 -0.30 -2.15
C ALA A 169 -5.21 0.49 -1.16
N GLY A 170 -4.65 -0.17 -0.15
CA GLY A 170 -3.69 0.43 0.77
C GLY A 170 -2.43 0.92 0.08
N PHE A 171 -1.88 0.10 -0.82
CA PHE A 171 -0.71 0.46 -1.62
C PHE A 171 -0.99 1.69 -2.51
N THR A 172 -2.18 1.77 -3.12
CA THR A 172 -2.62 2.92 -3.92
C THR A 172 -2.83 4.18 -3.08
N ASP A 173 -3.39 4.05 -1.87
CA ASP A 173 -3.57 5.17 -0.96
C ASP A 173 -2.24 5.85 -0.57
N ALA A 174 -1.16 5.09 -0.54
CA ALA A 174 0.19 5.59 -0.36
C ALA A 174 0.77 6.12 -1.69
N GLU A 175 0.98 5.25 -2.67
CA GLU A 175 1.83 5.54 -3.84
C GLU A 175 1.05 5.89 -5.12
N GLY A 176 -0.23 5.54 -5.18
CA GLY A 176 -1.04 5.67 -6.38
C GLY A 176 -1.43 7.10 -6.75
N ASN A 177 -1.65 7.35 -8.03
CA ASN A 177 -2.00 8.66 -8.54
C ASN A 177 -3.10 8.56 -9.59
N PHE A 178 -4.26 9.17 -9.30
CA PHE A 178 -5.34 9.37 -10.25
C PHE A 178 -5.23 10.78 -10.83
N ASN A 179 -4.98 10.91 -12.12
CA ASN A 179 -4.66 12.19 -12.75
C ASN A 179 -5.53 12.45 -13.98
N ILE A 180 -6.20 13.60 -14.00
CA ILE A 180 -6.90 14.13 -15.18
C ILE A 180 -6.39 15.54 -15.43
N ASN A 181 -5.88 15.78 -16.63
CA ASN A 181 -5.49 17.08 -17.13
C ASN A 181 -6.08 17.29 -18.52
N ILE A 182 -7.25 17.93 -18.57
CA ILE A 182 -8.00 18.18 -19.79
C ILE A 182 -7.19 18.98 -20.81
N ASN A 183 -6.48 20.03 -20.35
CA ASN A 183 -5.71 20.91 -21.23
C ASN A 183 -4.59 20.14 -21.95
N LYS A 184 -3.95 19.19 -21.25
CA LYS A 184 -2.90 18.34 -21.81
C LYS A 184 -3.44 17.02 -22.37
N GLN A 185 -4.76 16.80 -22.30
CA GLN A 185 -5.44 15.55 -22.64
C GLN A 185 -4.83 14.32 -21.95
N ILE A 186 -4.38 14.48 -20.69
CA ILE A 186 -3.81 13.38 -19.90
C ILE A 186 -4.90 12.82 -18.99
N ILE A 187 -5.15 11.53 -19.09
CA ILE A 187 -5.97 10.75 -18.15
C ILE A 187 -5.10 9.58 -17.76
N SER A 188 -4.81 9.40 -16.48
CA SER A 188 -3.97 8.29 -16.04
C SER A 188 -4.26 7.83 -14.62
N TYR A 189 -4.04 6.53 -14.42
CA TYR A 189 -3.80 5.93 -13.12
C TYR A 189 -2.37 5.40 -13.11
N SER A 190 -1.58 5.72 -12.09
CA SER A 190 -0.24 5.14 -11.93
C SER A 190 0.11 4.79 -10.49
N ILE A 191 1.00 3.81 -10.34
CA ILE A 191 1.67 3.44 -9.08
C ILE A 191 3.17 3.32 -9.34
N GLU A 192 3.97 3.81 -8.42
CA GLU A 192 5.44 3.89 -8.57
C GLU A 192 6.14 3.01 -7.52
N GLN A 193 7.31 2.48 -7.87
CA GLN A 193 8.23 1.89 -6.90
C GLN A 193 9.71 2.01 -7.27
N LYS A 194 10.54 2.03 -6.24
CA LYS A 194 12.00 1.97 -6.37
C LYS A 194 12.47 0.52 -6.50
N GLN A 195 13.70 0.38 -6.99
CA GLN A 195 14.45 -0.86 -7.16
C GLN A 195 13.85 -1.84 -8.17
N LEU A 196 14.74 -2.53 -8.90
CA LEU A 196 14.35 -3.51 -9.91
C LEU A 196 13.52 -4.67 -9.33
N ALA A 197 13.81 -5.10 -8.09
CA ALA A 197 13.07 -6.20 -7.46
C ALA A 197 11.56 -5.91 -7.31
N ASN A 198 11.16 -4.65 -7.11
CA ASN A 198 9.75 -4.27 -6.99
C ASN A 198 9.08 -4.04 -8.35
N LYS A 199 9.84 -3.81 -9.43
CA LYS A 199 9.31 -3.70 -10.80
C LYS A 199 8.41 -4.88 -11.13
N TYR A 200 8.83 -6.08 -10.73
CA TYR A 200 8.13 -7.30 -11.07
C TYR A 200 6.77 -7.38 -10.38
N VAL A 201 6.63 -6.85 -9.17
CA VAL A 201 5.32 -6.70 -8.52
C VAL A 201 4.40 -5.82 -9.37
N LEU A 202 4.92 -4.72 -9.94
CA LEU A 202 4.16 -3.85 -10.84
C LEU A 202 3.76 -4.56 -12.15
N GLU A 203 4.66 -5.34 -12.75
CA GLU A 203 4.37 -6.15 -13.95
C GLU A 203 3.27 -7.19 -13.67
N TYR A 204 3.29 -7.79 -12.48
CA TYR A 204 2.26 -8.74 -12.10
C TYR A 204 0.93 -8.06 -11.79
N ILE A 205 0.91 -6.87 -11.19
CA ILE A 205 -0.31 -6.05 -11.06
C ILE A 205 -0.89 -5.72 -12.44
N LYS A 206 -0.04 -5.35 -13.41
CA LYS A 206 -0.47 -5.18 -14.80
C LYS A 206 -1.14 -6.45 -15.34
N GLU A 207 -0.53 -7.62 -15.18
CA GLU A 207 -1.12 -8.89 -15.63
C GLU A 207 -2.46 -9.21 -14.97
N LEU A 208 -2.62 -8.87 -13.70
CA LEU A 208 -3.90 -9.05 -13.00
C LEU A 208 -4.99 -8.20 -13.66
N PHE A 209 -4.71 -6.92 -13.94
CA PHE A 209 -5.67 -6.06 -14.61
C PHE A 209 -5.88 -6.43 -16.08
N ASP A 210 -4.84 -6.88 -16.79
CA ASP A 210 -4.98 -7.39 -18.17
C ASP A 210 -5.96 -8.57 -18.22
N LYS A 211 -5.84 -9.51 -17.26
CA LYS A 211 -6.74 -10.68 -17.14
C LYS A 211 -8.15 -10.29 -16.72
N ASP A 212 -8.28 -9.43 -15.71
CA ASP A 212 -9.59 -9.00 -15.20
C ASP A 212 -10.38 -8.19 -16.24
N SER A 213 -9.69 -7.34 -17.00
CA SER A 213 -10.31 -6.50 -18.03
C SER A 213 -10.52 -7.20 -19.38
N GLY A 214 -9.82 -8.31 -19.63
CA GLY A 214 -9.77 -8.96 -20.95
C GLY A 214 -8.95 -8.20 -22.00
N ILE A 215 -8.24 -7.13 -21.61
CA ILE A 215 -7.42 -6.30 -22.50
C ILE A 215 -5.96 -6.65 -22.30
N ARG A 216 -5.30 -7.11 -23.37
CA ARG A 216 -3.84 -7.27 -23.37
C ARG A 216 -3.17 -5.91 -23.31
N ASP A 217 -2.16 -5.77 -22.44
CA ASP A 217 -1.37 -4.54 -22.30
C ASP A 217 -2.23 -3.31 -21.94
N LEU A 218 -3.10 -3.48 -20.94
CA LEU A 218 -3.96 -2.41 -20.42
C LEU A 218 -3.14 -1.21 -19.98
N GLY A 219 -1.93 -1.43 -19.46
CA GLY A 219 -0.97 -0.37 -19.15
C GLY A 219 0.46 -0.77 -19.49
N GLU A 220 1.42 0.02 -19.03
CA GLU A 220 2.85 -0.19 -19.25
C GLU A 220 3.62 -0.08 -17.94
N VAL A 221 4.70 -0.85 -17.81
CA VAL A 221 5.66 -0.74 -16.70
C VAL A 221 6.97 -0.19 -17.26
N LYS A 222 7.33 1.04 -16.89
CA LYS A 222 8.53 1.73 -17.39
C LYS A 222 9.21 2.56 -16.31
N VAL A 223 10.45 2.96 -16.56
CA VAL A 223 11.15 3.89 -15.66
C VAL A 223 10.63 5.31 -15.93
N ASN A 224 10.26 6.02 -14.87
CA ASN A 224 9.83 7.42 -14.95
C ASN A 224 11.01 8.39 -14.80
N SER A 225 10.75 9.70 -14.91
CA SER A 225 11.79 10.74 -14.83
C SER A 225 12.52 10.82 -13.48
N LYS A 226 12.00 10.19 -12.43
CA LYS A 226 12.63 10.10 -11.10
C LYS A 226 13.46 8.84 -10.92
N ASN A 227 13.66 8.07 -11.99
CA ASN A 227 14.32 6.77 -11.97
C ASN A 227 13.58 5.72 -11.11
N TYR A 228 12.24 5.82 -11.04
CA TYR A 228 11.39 4.82 -10.39
C TYR A 228 10.68 4.00 -11.45
N TRP A 229 10.41 2.73 -11.16
CA TRP A 229 9.52 1.93 -11.99
C TRP A 229 8.08 2.39 -11.75
N GLU A 230 7.34 2.63 -12.81
CA GLU A 230 5.96 3.07 -12.78
C GLU A 230 5.12 2.11 -13.62
N TYR A 231 4.07 1.54 -13.01
CA TYR A 231 2.95 1.00 -13.77
C TYR A 231 1.96 2.12 -14.02
N SER A 232 1.64 2.38 -15.28
CA SER A 232 0.65 3.38 -15.66
C SER A 232 -0.36 2.84 -16.66
N ILE A 233 -1.62 3.21 -16.46
CA ILE A 233 -2.71 3.05 -17.42
C ILE A 233 -3.06 4.47 -17.87
N ASN A 234 -3.08 4.71 -19.18
CA ASN A 234 -3.33 6.02 -19.77
C ASN A 234 -4.59 5.99 -20.65
N GLY A 235 -5.32 7.10 -20.71
CA GLY A 235 -6.53 7.27 -21.51
C GLY A 235 -7.80 6.72 -20.86
N ILE A 236 -8.86 6.56 -21.66
CA ILE A 236 -10.18 6.14 -21.19
C ILE A 236 -10.16 4.74 -20.56
N LYS A 237 -9.26 3.86 -21.02
CA LYS A 237 -9.06 2.50 -20.48
C LYS A 237 -8.71 2.45 -18.99
N VAL A 238 -8.39 3.57 -18.35
CA VAL A 238 -8.28 3.65 -16.88
C VAL A 238 -9.59 3.21 -16.20
N ASN A 239 -10.75 3.36 -16.85
CA ASN A 239 -12.02 2.88 -16.30
C ASN A 239 -12.02 1.39 -15.91
N LYS A 240 -11.11 0.57 -16.46
CA LYS A 240 -10.97 -0.85 -16.12
C LYS A 240 -10.48 -1.10 -14.70
N VAL A 241 -9.91 -0.12 -14.00
CA VAL A 241 -9.57 -0.28 -12.57
C VAL A 241 -10.76 -0.03 -11.64
N PHE A 242 -11.88 0.46 -12.16
CA PHE A 242 -13.00 0.90 -11.32
C PHE A 242 -13.64 -0.25 -10.55
N ASN A 243 -13.85 -1.41 -11.18
CA ASN A 243 -14.42 -2.59 -10.52
C ASN A 243 -13.66 -2.96 -9.24
N TYR A 244 -12.32 -2.85 -9.27
CA TYR A 244 -11.49 -3.10 -8.10
C TYR A 244 -11.71 -2.03 -7.03
N PHE A 245 -11.53 -0.74 -7.34
CA PHE A 245 -11.59 0.34 -6.33
C PHE A 245 -13.01 0.68 -5.82
N ASP A 246 -14.05 0.29 -6.57
CA ASP A 246 -15.43 0.33 -6.11
C ASP A 246 -15.67 -0.71 -5.00
N LYS A 247 -15.09 -1.91 -5.17
CA LYS A 247 -15.22 -3.03 -4.23
C LYS A 247 -14.27 -2.90 -3.04
N TYR A 248 -13.00 -2.63 -3.30
CA TYR A 248 -11.92 -2.53 -2.32
C TYR A 248 -11.61 -1.06 -2.05
N LYS A 249 -12.25 -0.52 -1.01
CA LYS A 249 -12.32 0.92 -0.79
C LYS A 249 -10.96 1.50 -0.40
N LEU A 250 -10.58 2.57 -1.10
CA LEU A 250 -9.55 3.51 -0.64
C LEU A 250 -10.04 4.23 0.64
N ILE A 251 -9.10 4.59 1.50
CA ILE A 251 -9.30 5.39 2.71
C ILE A 251 -8.80 6.82 2.48
N ASN A 252 -7.53 6.99 2.08
CA ASN A 252 -6.92 8.31 1.92
C ASN A 252 -7.37 9.02 0.63
N LYS A 253 -7.26 8.32 -0.51
CA LYS A 253 -7.49 8.88 -1.84
C LYS A 253 -8.91 8.64 -2.34
N ARG A 254 -9.83 8.23 -1.46
CA ARG A 254 -11.22 7.90 -1.82
C ARG A 254 -11.91 9.03 -2.59
N ILE A 255 -11.87 10.24 -2.04
CA ILE A 255 -12.48 11.42 -2.66
C ILE A 255 -11.82 11.71 -4.02
N ASN A 256 -10.50 11.55 -4.14
CA ASN A 256 -9.80 11.79 -5.41
C ASN A 256 -10.22 10.76 -6.46
N TYR A 257 -10.39 9.50 -6.08
CA TYR A 257 -10.91 8.44 -6.94
C TYR A 257 -12.36 8.69 -7.34
N ASP A 258 -13.26 9.05 -6.41
CA ASP A 258 -14.67 9.28 -6.72
C ASP A 258 -14.83 10.45 -7.71
N ILE A 259 -14.12 11.56 -7.51
CA ILE A 259 -14.13 12.69 -8.47
C ILE A 259 -13.48 12.28 -9.80
N PHE A 260 -12.38 11.52 -9.77
CA PHE A 260 -11.72 11.03 -10.98
C PHE A 260 -12.68 10.18 -11.83
N LYS A 261 -13.40 9.25 -11.19
CA LYS A 261 -14.39 8.38 -11.83
C LYS A 261 -15.56 9.18 -12.41
N GLU A 262 -16.12 10.11 -11.64
CA GLU A 262 -17.19 11.01 -12.11
C GLU A 262 -16.75 11.78 -13.37
N LEU A 263 -15.55 12.36 -13.36
CA LEU A 263 -15.03 13.11 -14.49
C LEU A 263 -14.76 12.23 -15.70
N LEU A 264 -14.23 11.02 -15.51
CA LEU A 264 -13.94 10.12 -16.62
C LEU A 264 -15.23 9.67 -17.32
N LEU A 265 -16.25 9.30 -16.56
CA LEU A 265 -17.57 8.95 -17.12
C LEU A 265 -18.20 10.13 -17.85
N THR A 266 -18.07 11.34 -17.29
CA THR A 266 -18.54 12.56 -17.97
C THR A 266 -17.78 12.84 -19.27
N ILE A 267 -16.49 12.47 -19.36
CA ILE A 267 -15.67 12.63 -20.57
C ILE A 267 -16.08 11.64 -21.68
N ASP A 268 -16.47 10.42 -21.29
CA ASP A 268 -16.89 9.38 -22.23
C ASP A 268 -18.23 9.72 -22.93
N GLU A 269 -19.07 10.55 -22.30
CA GLU A 269 -20.40 10.96 -22.76
C GLU A 269 -20.41 12.24 -23.66
N TRP A 270 -19.29 12.66 -24.25
CA TRP A 270 -19.17 14.01 -24.85
C TRP A 270 -20.00 14.28 -26.11
N GLU A 271 -21.08 15.07 -25.96
CA GLU A 271 -21.71 15.86 -27.04
C GLU A 271 -21.77 17.39 -26.83
N HIS A 272 -21.49 17.99 -25.65
CA HIS A 272 -21.71 19.45 -25.47
C HIS A 272 -20.59 20.25 -24.76
N LEU A 273 -20.22 21.38 -25.37
CA LEU A 273 -19.14 22.31 -24.98
C LEU A 273 -19.32 22.97 -23.60
N ASP A 274 -20.55 23.09 -23.11
CA ASP A 274 -20.91 23.86 -21.89
C ASP A 274 -20.46 23.18 -20.57
N LYS A 275 -20.03 21.92 -20.63
CA LYS A 275 -19.49 21.18 -19.46
C LYS A 275 -17.97 21.35 -19.29
N ARG A 276 -17.22 21.85 -20.28
CA ARG A 276 -15.74 21.85 -20.28
C ARG A 276 -15.12 22.65 -19.12
N ASP A 277 -15.66 23.81 -18.80
CA ASP A 277 -15.10 24.66 -17.73
C ASP A 277 -15.32 24.07 -16.32
N LYS A 278 -16.48 23.45 -16.08
CA LYS A 278 -16.75 22.72 -14.82
C LYS A 278 -15.80 21.54 -14.63
N ILE A 279 -15.55 20.77 -15.69
CA ILE A 279 -14.61 19.64 -15.67
C ILE A 279 -13.19 20.17 -15.40
N ARG A 280 -12.80 21.31 -16.00
CA ARG A 280 -11.47 21.92 -15.80
C ARG A 280 -11.22 22.39 -14.37
N ILE A 281 -12.24 22.88 -13.67
CA ILE A 281 -12.14 23.26 -12.26
C ILE A 281 -11.98 21.99 -11.39
N LYS A 282 -12.82 20.97 -11.60
CA LYS A 282 -12.74 19.71 -10.85
C LYS A 282 -11.42 18.95 -11.09
N SER A 283 -10.87 18.98 -12.30
CA SER A 283 -9.58 18.32 -12.60
C SER A 283 -8.40 18.98 -11.88
N LYS A 284 -8.43 20.31 -11.68
CA LYS A 284 -7.43 21.02 -10.86
C LYS A 284 -7.52 20.64 -9.39
N LEU A 285 -8.73 20.41 -8.86
CA LEU A 285 -8.93 19.98 -7.47
C LEU A 285 -8.26 18.62 -7.18
N ILE A 286 -8.42 17.62 -8.05
CA ILE A 286 -7.75 16.31 -7.90
C ILE A 286 -6.23 16.48 -7.86
N ASN A 287 -5.68 17.18 -8.86
CA ASN A 287 -4.23 17.32 -9.01
C ASN A 287 -3.59 18.15 -7.88
N SER A 288 -4.33 19.13 -7.32
CA SER A 288 -3.85 19.90 -6.16
C SER A 288 -3.82 19.06 -4.88
N LYS A 289 -4.78 18.15 -4.69
CA LYS A 289 -4.82 17.23 -3.54
C LYS A 289 -3.73 16.16 -3.63
N ASN A 290 -3.45 15.62 -4.83
CA ASN A 290 -2.37 14.65 -5.03
C ASN A 290 -0.97 15.25 -4.73
N LYS A 291 -0.77 16.55 -4.96
CA LYS A 291 0.51 17.24 -4.66
C LYS A 291 0.71 17.56 -3.18
N LYS A 292 -0.37 17.72 -2.41
CA LYS A 292 -0.29 18.05 -0.98
C LYS A 292 -0.18 16.82 -0.07
N GLY A 293 -0.41 15.63 -0.63
CA GLY A 293 -0.32 14.36 0.09
C GLY A 293 1.04 13.64 0.00
N LYS A 294 2.02 14.22 -0.71
CA LYS A 294 3.42 13.74 -0.76
C LYS A 294 4.29 14.56 0.19
#